data_AF-A0A1Q7TF76-F1
#
_entry.id   AF-A0A1Q7TF76-F1
#
_cell.length_a   1.000
_cell.length_b   1.000
_cell.length_c   1.000
_cell.angle_alpha   90.00
_cell.angle_beta   90.00
_cell.angle_gamma   90.00
#
_symmetry.space_group_name_H-M   'P 1'
#
loop_
_entity.id
_entity.type
_entity.pdbx_description
1 polymer ?
#
loop_
_entity_poly.entity_id
_entity_poly.type
_entity_poly.pdbx_seq_one_letter_code
_entity_poly.pdbx_strand_id
1 'polypeptide(L)'
;FTDDFTDIATLASGGRVVIQVDYGAHDRRLTIRRGGGGLEHVYKVDGDVRPYDDEAKAWLRETLTFLLRRTGFMAEERSRWILERRGIHGLIDEFGELTGDYTRRVYYQAAVESGKLDAAGYERLVTMAGQSIDSDYELSEFLIAVAQKQPLTETMQAGFITAAKKISSDYERHRVLKAALSRPGLTPAMEAAMLDAAGDISSDYELAELLIEVNTARPIDEAARPAFFKAANKLQSDYEHRRVLDAVVARQGTSPAMLGDVLTSAKTINSDYELAELLTKIGGAYVLDEALRPAFFAAAKNLNSDYEHGRTLLSIVERGEVPRPVVLAVLESAKRISSDHDLSELLIALISKVQMDDTIRAAIREDAGSISSQYDRGRVFEALARD
;
A
#
# COMPACT_ATOMS: atom_id res chain seq x y z
N PHE A 1 -31.89 -28.19 10.61
CA PHE A 1 -30.76 -29.13 10.73
C PHE A 1 -30.64 -29.58 12.18
N THR A 2 -30.00 -30.72 12.44
CA THR A 2 -29.46 -31.07 13.77
C THR A 2 -28.42 -30.03 14.20
N ASP A 3 -28.09 -29.98 15.49
CA ASP A 3 -27.21 -28.93 16.04
C ASP A 3 -25.75 -29.02 15.52
N ASP A 4 -25.34 -30.20 15.04
CA ASP A 4 -24.05 -30.46 14.39
C ASP A 4 -24.11 -30.32 12.85
N PHE A 5 -25.27 -29.96 12.31
CA PHE A 5 -25.53 -29.79 10.88
C PHE A 5 -25.32 -31.05 10.01
N THR A 6 -25.31 -32.25 10.61
CA THR A 6 -25.12 -33.50 9.87
C THR A 6 -26.41 -34.17 9.41
N ASP A 7 -27.58 -33.69 9.85
CA ASP A 7 -28.88 -34.22 9.46
C ASP A 7 -30.01 -33.15 9.50
N ILE A 8 -31.21 -33.50 9.05
CA ILE A 8 -32.42 -32.69 9.15
C ILE A 8 -33.18 -33.05 10.43
N ALA A 9 -33.15 -32.15 11.43
CA ALA A 9 -33.88 -32.38 12.68
C ALA A 9 -35.41 -32.28 12.57
N THR A 10 -35.93 -31.36 11.74
CA THR A 10 -37.38 -31.13 11.62
C THR A 10 -37.74 -30.42 10.32
N LEU A 11 -39.01 -30.53 9.94
CA LEU A 11 -39.62 -29.85 8.80
C LEU A 11 -40.94 -29.18 9.23
N ALA A 12 -41.27 -28.05 8.61
CA ALA A 12 -42.58 -27.43 8.76
C ALA A 12 -43.69 -28.37 8.24
N SER A 13 -44.94 -28.13 8.63
CA SER A 13 -46.08 -28.90 8.09
C SER A 13 -46.15 -28.73 6.56
N GLY A 14 -46.29 -29.84 5.83
CA GLY A 14 -46.22 -29.85 4.36
C GLY A 14 -44.82 -29.61 3.77
N GLY A 15 -43.81 -29.42 4.61
CA GLY A 15 -42.42 -29.20 4.20
C GLY A 15 -41.78 -30.44 3.60
N ARG A 16 -40.89 -30.21 2.63
CA ARG A 16 -40.09 -31.25 1.97
C ARG A 16 -38.69 -30.73 1.68
N VAL A 17 -37.70 -31.56 1.96
CA VAL A 17 -36.31 -31.36 1.50
C VAL A 17 -36.02 -32.39 0.42
N VAL A 18 -35.36 -31.97 -0.66
CA VAL A 18 -34.85 -32.85 -1.70
C VAL A 18 -33.38 -32.51 -1.88
N ILE A 19 -32.53 -33.49 -1.61
CA ILE A 19 -31.09 -33.40 -1.83
C ILE A 19 -30.79 -34.35 -2.98
N GLN A 20 -30.20 -33.84 -4.05
CA GLN A 20 -29.80 -34.62 -5.21
C GLN A 20 -28.37 -34.23 -5.57
N VAL A 21 -27.51 -35.24 -5.69
CA VAL A 21 -26.12 -35.08 -6.11
C VAL A 21 -25.91 -35.93 -7.35
N ASP A 22 -25.46 -35.29 -8.41
CA ASP A 22 -25.09 -35.92 -9.68
C ASP A 22 -23.56 -36.02 -9.73
N TYR A 23 -23.06 -37.25 -9.83
CA TYR A 23 -21.63 -37.57 -9.94
C TYR A 23 -21.23 -37.86 -11.41
N GLY A 24 -22.07 -37.50 -12.38
CA GLY A 24 -21.90 -37.72 -13.80
C GLY A 24 -22.38 -39.11 -14.25
N ALA A 25 -21.71 -40.16 -13.78
CA ALA A 25 -22.09 -41.55 -14.11
C ALA A 25 -23.15 -42.15 -13.15
N HIS A 26 -23.32 -41.53 -11.98
CA HIS A 26 -24.21 -41.99 -10.93
C HIS A 26 -24.93 -40.81 -10.29
N ASP A 27 -26.14 -41.02 -9.80
CA ASP A 27 -26.87 -40.02 -9.01
C ASP A 27 -27.40 -40.59 -7.70
N ARG A 28 -27.39 -39.76 -6.66
CA ARG A 28 -28.01 -40.08 -5.38
C ARG A 28 -29.04 -39.01 -5.05
N ARG A 29 -30.23 -39.44 -4.64
CA ARG A 29 -31.34 -38.54 -4.30
C ARG A 29 -32.01 -38.96 -3.01
N LEU A 30 -32.09 -38.04 -2.06
CA LEU A 30 -32.85 -38.19 -0.83
C LEU A 30 -34.00 -37.19 -0.79
N THR A 31 -35.21 -37.69 -0.60
CA THR A 31 -36.40 -36.88 -0.32
C THR A 31 -36.83 -37.09 1.13
N ILE A 32 -36.87 -36.01 1.91
CA ILE A 32 -37.31 -36.03 3.31
C ILE A 32 -38.61 -35.25 3.42
N ARG A 33 -39.63 -35.83 4.07
CA ARG A 33 -40.94 -35.21 4.29
C ARG A 33 -41.39 -35.40 5.73
N ARG A 34 -42.25 -34.51 6.21
CA ARG A 34 -42.93 -34.70 7.49
C ARG A 34 -44.11 -35.67 7.32
N GLY A 35 -44.01 -36.83 7.96
CA GLY A 35 -45.05 -37.85 8.04
C GLY A 35 -45.83 -37.80 9.37
N GLY A 36 -46.76 -38.74 9.55
CA GLY A 36 -47.65 -38.80 10.72
C GLY A 36 -46.95 -39.06 12.06
N GLY A 37 -45.72 -39.62 12.03
CA GLY A 37 -44.94 -39.98 13.22
C GLY A 37 -43.50 -39.45 13.26
N GLY A 38 -43.10 -38.56 12.34
CA GLY A 38 -41.73 -38.06 12.26
C GLY A 38 -41.30 -37.69 10.84
N LEU A 39 -40.02 -37.83 10.54
CA LEU A 39 -39.47 -37.61 9.20
C LEU A 39 -39.44 -38.92 8.40
N GLU A 40 -40.06 -38.89 7.23
CA GLU A 40 -40.06 -39.99 6.26
C GLU A 40 -38.99 -39.74 5.20
N HIS A 41 -38.24 -40.79 4.85
CA HIS A 41 -37.09 -40.72 3.94
C HIS A 41 -37.32 -41.62 2.74
N VAL A 42 -37.14 -41.07 1.54
CA VAL A 42 -37.08 -41.84 0.28
C VAL A 42 -35.72 -41.61 -0.34
N TYR A 43 -34.86 -42.62 -0.23
CA TYR A 43 -33.50 -42.62 -0.78
C TYR A 43 -33.46 -43.39 -2.10
N LYS A 44 -32.81 -42.80 -3.10
CA LYS A 44 -32.62 -43.39 -4.41
C LYS A 44 -31.16 -43.32 -4.84
N VAL A 45 -30.70 -44.37 -5.51
CA VAL A 45 -29.40 -44.46 -6.19
C VAL A 45 -29.69 -44.86 -7.62
N ASP A 46 -29.26 -44.06 -8.59
CA ASP A 46 -29.48 -44.27 -10.02
C ASP A 46 -30.98 -44.50 -10.37
N GLY A 47 -31.86 -43.74 -9.69
CA GLY A 47 -33.32 -43.82 -9.84
C GLY A 47 -34.02 -44.90 -8.99
N ASP A 48 -33.30 -45.92 -8.54
CA ASP A 48 -33.81 -47.07 -7.77
C ASP A 48 -33.95 -46.76 -6.28
N VAL A 49 -35.08 -47.11 -5.68
CA VAL A 49 -35.30 -46.93 -4.23
C VAL A 49 -34.42 -47.90 -3.44
N ARG A 50 -33.64 -47.36 -2.50
CA ARG A 50 -32.78 -48.11 -1.58
C ARG A 50 -33.19 -47.87 -0.12
N PRO A 51 -32.86 -48.80 0.81
CA PRO A 51 -33.05 -48.56 2.24
C PRO A 51 -32.33 -47.29 2.71
N TYR A 52 -32.93 -46.55 3.65
CA TYR A 52 -32.26 -45.44 4.32
C TYR A 52 -31.47 -45.97 5.54
N ASP A 53 -30.42 -46.73 5.24
CA ASP A 53 -29.55 -47.38 6.21
C ASP A 53 -28.33 -46.51 6.58
N ASP A 54 -27.33 -47.09 7.24
CA ASP A 54 -26.18 -46.34 7.73
C ASP A 54 -25.28 -45.81 6.60
N GLU A 55 -25.26 -46.44 5.42
CA GLU A 55 -24.57 -45.91 4.25
C GLU A 55 -25.28 -44.64 3.74
N ALA A 56 -26.61 -44.70 3.62
CA ALA A 56 -27.40 -43.54 3.19
C ALA A 56 -27.29 -42.36 4.16
N LYS A 57 -27.26 -42.61 5.48
CA LYS A 57 -27.03 -41.59 6.50
C LYS A 57 -25.61 -41.01 6.44
N ALA A 58 -24.60 -41.85 6.22
CA ALA A 58 -23.21 -41.39 6.06
C ALA A 58 -23.09 -40.47 4.84
N TRP A 59 -23.68 -40.87 3.72
CA TRP A 59 -23.75 -40.04 2.51
C TRP A 59 -24.46 -38.70 2.75
N LEU A 60 -25.59 -38.68 3.49
CA LEU A 60 -26.27 -37.44 3.83
C LEU A 60 -25.37 -36.53 4.67
N ARG A 61 -24.72 -37.08 5.71
CA ARG A 61 -23.79 -36.33 6.58
C ARG A 61 -22.66 -35.70 5.77
N GLU A 62 -22.02 -36.47 4.90
CA GLU A 62 -20.94 -36.00 4.05
C GLU A 62 -21.43 -34.90 3.10
N THR A 63 -22.60 -35.10 2.48
CA THR A 63 -23.21 -34.14 1.56
C THR A 63 -23.54 -32.82 2.25
N LEU A 64 -24.16 -32.86 3.43
CA LEU A 64 -24.48 -31.66 4.21
C LEU A 64 -23.23 -30.95 4.72
N THR A 65 -22.23 -31.71 5.19
CA THR A 65 -20.93 -31.16 5.64
C THR A 65 -20.24 -30.43 4.48
N PHE A 66 -20.17 -31.06 3.30
CA PHE A 66 -19.63 -30.42 2.10
C PHE A 66 -20.41 -29.16 1.73
N LEU A 67 -21.74 -29.26 1.62
CA LEU A 67 -22.60 -28.15 1.24
C LEU A 67 -22.42 -26.96 2.21
N LEU A 68 -22.52 -27.19 3.51
CA LEU A 68 -22.54 -26.13 4.51
C LEU A 68 -21.13 -25.59 4.84
N ARG A 69 -20.13 -26.45 5.03
CA ARG A 69 -18.79 -26.04 5.52
C ARG A 69 -17.77 -25.78 4.42
N ARG A 70 -18.00 -26.29 3.19
CA ARG A 70 -17.10 -26.09 2.06
C ARG A 70 -17.61 -25.08 1.04
N THR A 71 -18.89 -25.13 0.67
CA THR A 71 -19.43 -24.24 -0.39
C THR A 71 -19.88 -22.87 0.13
N GLY A 72 -20.07 -22.72 1.44
CA GLY A 72 -20.62 -21.51 2.05
C GLY A 72 -22.13 -21.39 1.94
N PHE A 73 -22.83 -22.45 1.54
CA PHE A 73 -24.29 -22.49 1.54
C PHE A 73 -24.83 -22.17 2.95
N MET A 74 -25.72 -21.17 3.01
CA MET A 74 -26.28 -20.65 4.26
C MET A 74 -25.24 -20.21 5.30
N ALA A 75 -24.05 -19.76 4.87
CA ALA A 75 -22.98 -19.38 5.79
C ALA A 75 -23.42 -18.27 6.76
N GLU A 76 -24.15 -17.27 6.28
CA GLU A 76 -24.65 -16.14 7.09
C GLU A 76 -25.73 -16.58 8.08
N GLU A 77 -26.73 -17.35 7.64
CA GLU A 77 -27.80 -17.82 8.52
C GLU A 77 -27.25 -18.79 9.56
N ARG A 78 -26.31 -19.66 9.17
CA ARG A 78 -25.69 -20.61 10.08
C ARG A 78 -24.77 -19.92 11.08
N SER A 79 -23.97 -18.93 10.68
CA SER A 79 -23.14 -18.17 11.62
C SER A 79 -24.01 -17.42 12.64
N ARG A 80 -25.12 -16.80 12.20
CA ARG A 80 -26.09 -16.15 13.08
C ARG A 80 -26.75 -17.15 14.04
N TRP A 81 -27.20 -18.30 13.54
CA TRP A 81 -27.80 -19.34 14.37
C TRP A 81 -26.82 -19.85 15.43
N ILE A 82 -25.54 -20.05 15.07
CA ILE A 82 -24.51 -20.49 16.01
C ILE A 82 -24.27 -19.41 17.07
N LEU A 83 -24.18 -18.14 16.67
CA LEU A 83 -24.03 -17.02 17.59
C LEU A 83 -25.21 -16.88 18.57
N GLU A 84 -26.43 -17.14 18.11
CA GLU A 84 -27.65 -17.09 18.93
C GLU A 84 -27.73 -18.23 19.93
N ARG A 85 -27.37 -19.46 19.51
CA ARG A 85 -27.53 -20.66 20.34
C ARG A 85 -26.31 -21.05 21.16
N ARG A 86 -25.11 -20.88 20.61
CA ARG A 86 -23.84 -21.32 21.19
C ARG A 86 -22.91 -20.17 21.57
N GLY A 87 -23.31 -18.92 21.29
CA GLY A 87 -22.51 -17.74 21.60
C GLY A 87 -21.23 -17.60 20.76
N ILE A 88 -20.39 -16.63 21.12
CA ILE A 88 -19.16 -16.31 20.38
C ILE A 88 -18.15 -17.46 20.39
N HIS A 89 -18.03 -18.18 21.51
CA HIS A 89 -17.16 -19.35 21.61
C HIS A 89 -17.59 -20.46 20.66
N GLY A 90 -18.89 -20.77 20.59
CA GLY A 90 -19.40 -21.75 19.65
C GLY A 90 -19.19 -21.37 18.18
N LEU A 91 -19.21 -20.07 17.85
CA LEU A 91 -18.88 -19.60 16.50
C LEU A 91 -17.38 -19.80 16.21
N ILE A 92 -16.50 -19.45 17.15
CA ILE A 92 -15.05 -19.62 17.00
C ILE A 92 -14.68 -21.11 16.85
N ASP A 93 -15.33 -22.00 17.60
CA ASP A 93 -15.11 -23.45 17.48
C ASP A 93 -15.44 -23.95 16.06
N GLU A 94 -16.50 -23.40 15.43
CA GLU A 94 -16.90 -23.79 14.07
C GLU A 94 -15.85 -23.41 13.02
N PHE A 95 -14.95 -22.44 13.28
CA PHE A 95 -13.90 -22.06 12.31
C PHE A 95 -12.99 -23.24 11.95
N GLY A 96 -12.73 -24.14 12.90
CA GLY A 96 -11.91 -25.34 12.66
C GLY A 96 -12.52 -26.31 11.66
N GLU A 97 -13.85 -26.23 11.46
CA GLU A 97 -14.61 -27.13 10.61
C GLU A 97 -14.80 -26.58 9.19
N LEU A 98 -14.51 -25.29 8.98
CA LEU A 98 -14.63 -24.64 7.67
C LEU A 98 -13.44 -25.00 6.80
N THR A 99 -13.66 -25.09 5.49
CA THR A 99 -12.58 -25.42 4.52
C THR A 99 -12.41 -24.42 3.40
N GLY A 100 -13.43 -23.64 3.05
CA GLY A 100 -13.33 -22.60 2.01
C GLY A 100 -13.06 -21.22 2.59
N ASP A 101 -12.10 -20.49 2.01
CA ASP A 101 -11.67 -19.16 2.47
C ASP A 101 -12.79 -18.12 2.50
N TYR A 102 -13.62 -18.08 1.45
CA TYR A 102 -14.83 -17.27 1.43
C TYR A 102 -15.74 -17.57 2.64
N THR A 103 -15.98 -18.86 2.91
CA THR A 103 -16.81 -19.29 4.03
C THR A 103 -16.15 -18.90 5.36
N ARG A 104 -14.83 -19.08 5.49
CA ARG A 104 -14.08 -18.61 6.66
C ARG A 104 -14.30 -17.12 6.86
N ARG A 105 -14.11 -16.28 5.83
CA ARG A 105 -14.32 -14.83 5.95
C ARG A 105 -15.73 -14.49 6.42
N VAL A 106 -16.78 -15.09 5.85
CA VAL A 106 -18.16 -14.83 6.28
C VAL A 106 -18.34 -15.10 7.79
N TYR A 107 -17.72 -16.15 8.30
CA TYR A 107 -17.78 -16.52 9.71
C TYR A 107 -16.96 -15.58 10.61
N TYR A 108 -15.75 -15.21 10.18
CA TYR A 108 -14.96 -14.18 10.87
C TYR A 108 -15.67 -12.84 10.89
N GLN A 109 -16.31 -12.44 9.79
CA GLN A 109 -17.07 -11.21 9.69
C GLN A 109 -18.29 -11.22 10.62
N ALA A 110 -19.02 -12.33 10.68
CA ALA A 110 -20.12 -12.50 11.64
C ALA A 110 -19.65 -12.36 13.10
N ALA A 111 -18.46 -12.87 13.44
CA ALA A 111 -17.87 -12.69 14.76
C ALA A 111 -17.57 -11.20 15.04
N VAL A 112 -16.96 -10.50 14.10
CA VAL A 112 -16.67 -9.05 14.19
C VAL A 112 -17.95 -8.22 14.35
N GLU A 113 -18.99 -8.55 13.59
CA GLU A 113 -20.29 -7.85 13.58
C GLU A 113 -21.16 -8.15 14.80
N SER A 114 -20.88 -9.23 15.52
CA SER A 114 -21.66 -9.60 16.70
C SER A 114 -21.61 -8.57 17.83
N GLY A 115 -20.55 -7.75 17.89
CA GLY A 115 -20.28 -6.84 19.01
C GLY A 115 -20.00 -7.55 20.34
N LYS A 116 -19.77 -8.86 20.32
CA LYS A 116 -19.55 -9.71 21.52
C LYS A 116 -18.08 -10.00 21.79
N LEU A 117 -17.15 -9.33 21.11
CA LEU A 117 -15.72 -9.51 21.24
C LEU A 117 -15.13 -8.37 22.09
N ASP A 118 -14.26 -8.72 23.03
CA ASP A 118 -13.33 -7.79 23.64
C ASP A 118 -12.05 -7.66 22.80
N ALA A 119 -11.09 -6.85 23.26
CA ALA A 119 -9.83 -6.65 22.55
C ALA A 119 -9.06 -7.96 22.30
N ALA A 120 -8.97 -8.83 23.31
CA ALA A 120 -8.33 -10.13 23.20
C ALA A 120 -9.04 -11.05 22.19
N GLY A 121 -10.37 -10.97 22.11
CA GLY A 121 -11.16 -11.62 21.08
C GLY A 121 -10.77 -11.18 19.67
N TYR A 122 -10.69 -9.87 19.42
CA TYR A 122 -10.25 -9.34 18.12
C TYR A 122 -8.80 -9.72 17.77
N GLU A 123 -7.89 -9.66 18.74
CA GLU A 123 -6.48 -10.11 18.58
C GLU A 123 -6.40 -11.58 18.15
N ARG A 124 -7.18 -12.44 18.79
CA ARG A 124 -7.27 -13.86 18.44
C ARG A 124 -7.84 -14.04 17.04
N LEU A 125 -8.87 -13.29 16.64
CA LEU A 125 -9.43 -13.39 15.29
C LEU A 125 -8.44 -12.98 14.20
N VAL A 126 -7.70 -11.89 14.39
CA VAL A 126 -6.65 -11.46 13.45
C VAL A 126 -5.60 -12.56 13.27
N THR A 127 -5.16 -13.16 14.37
CA THR A 127 -4.17 -14.26 14.34
C THR A 127 -4.72 -15.50 13.63
N MET A 128 -5.93 -15.93 13.98
CA MET A 128 -6.53 -17.13 13.38
C MET A 128 -6.83 -16.94 11.90
N ALA A 129 -7.30 -15.76 11.47
CA ALA A 129 -7.55 -15.48 10.06
C ALA A 129 -6.26 -15.55 9.25
N GLY A 130 -5.17 -14.91 9.71
CA GLY A 130 -3.87 -14.98 9.04
C GLY A 130 -3.30 -16.40 8.93
N GLN A 131 -3.64 -17.29 9.86
CA GLN A 131 -3.23 -18.70 9.83
C GLN A 131 -4.11 -19.58 8.95
N SER A 132 -5.41 -19.28 8.83
CA SER A 132 -6.41 -20.19 8.27
C SER A 132 -7.00 -19.77 6.92
N ILE A 133 -6.87 -18.50 6.53
CA ILE A 133 -7.28 -18.01 5.22
C ILE A 133 -6.05 -17.96 4.31
N ASP A 134 -6.12 -18.63 3.18
CA ASP A 134 -5.03 -18.69 2.20
C ASP A 134 -5.21 -17.71 1.02
N SER A 135 -6.46 -17.41 0.65
CA SER A 135 -6.77 -16.39 -0.34
C SER A 135 -6.38 -14.99 0.17
N ASP A 136 -5.46 -14.35 -0.55
CA ASP A 136 -5.02 -12.97 -0.31
C ASP A 136 -6.20 -11.99 -0.21
N TYR A 137 -7.17 -12.13 -1.12
CA TYR A 137 -8.36 -11.29 -1.18
C TYR A 137 -9.28 -11.50 0.04
N GLU A 138 -9.58 -12.76 0.39
CA GLU A 138 -10.48 -13.02 1.53
C GLU A 138 -9.81 -12.61 2.86
N LEU A 139 -8.49 -12.76 2.98
CA LEU A 139 -7.74 -12.29 4.14
C LEU A 139 -7.70 -10.76 4.21
N SER A 140 -7.47 -10.08 3.08
CA SER A 140 -7.42 -8.62 3.03
C SER A 140 -8.76 -7.99 3.39
N GLU A 141 -9.86 -8.48 2.81
CA GLU A 141 -11.22 -8.00 3.11
C GLU A 141 -11.53 -8.10 4.61
N PHE A 142 -11.15 -9.22 5.24
CA PHE A 142 -11.32 -9.39 6.68
C PHE A 142 -10.49 -8.38 7.50
N LEU A 143 -9.18 -8.27 7.21
CA LEU A 143 -8.29 -7.37 7.94
C LEU A 143 -8.70 -5.90 7.79
N ILE A 144 -9.10 -5.48 6.59
CA ILE A 144 -9.60 -4.12 6.33
C ILE A 144 -10.87 -3.87 7.15
N ALA A 145 -11.82 -4.82 7.18
CA ALA A 145 -13.03 -4.68 7.98
C ALA A 145 -12.75 -4.55 9.49
N VAL A 146 -11.76 -5.28 10.01
CA VAL A 146 -11.31 -5.16 11.40
C VAL A 146 -10.70 -3.79 11.66
N ALA A 147 -9.77 -3.33 10.81
CA ALA A 147 -9.13 -2.03 10.96
C ALA A 147 -10.12 -0.86 10.92
N GLN A 148 -11.17 -0.95 10.12
CA GLN A 148 -12.21 0.07 10.05
C GLN A 148 -13.08 0.13 11.32
N LYS A 149 -13.36 -1.02 11.94
CA LYS A 149 -14.29 -1.11 13.08
C LYS A 149 -13.63 -0.91 14.45
N GLN A 150 -12.35 -1.23 14.60
CA GLN A 150 -11.68 -1.22 15.89
C GLN A 150 -10.42 -0.33 15.90
N PRO A 151 -10.09 0.29 17.04
CA PRO A 151 -8.72 0.71 17.31
C PRO A 151 -7.81 -0.53 17.30
N LEU A 152 -6.63 -0.41 16.69
CA LEU A 152 -5.69 -1.52 16.65
C LEU A 152 -4.85 -1.52 17.93
N THR A 153 -5.02 -2.52 18.78
CA THR A 153 -4.07 -2.77 19.88
C THR A 153 -2.69 -3.10 19.34
N GLU A 154 -1.64 -2.99 20.14
CA GLU A 154 -0.29 -3.34 19.70
C GLU A 154 -0.19 -4.80 19.23
N THR A 155 -0.87 -5.74 19.90
CA THR A 155 -0.99 -7.14 19.47
C THR A 155 -1.67 -7.26 18.11
N MET A 156 -2.74 -6.50 17.86
CA MET A 156 -3.39 -6.46 16.54
C MET A 156 -2.43 -5.89 15.49
N GLN A 157 -1.71 -4.80 15.78
CA GLN A 157 -0.74 -4.20 14.86
C GLN A 157 0.32 -5.23 14.44
N ALA A 158 0.87 -6.00 15.39
CA ALA A 158 1.77 -7.11 15.10
C ALA A 158 1.12 -8.20 14.22
N GLY A 159 -0.13 -8.57 14.52
CA GLY A 159 -0.90 -9.52 13.72
C GLY A 159 -1.14 -9.05 12.27
N PHE A 160 -1.42 -7.77 12.06
CA PHE A 160 -1.54 -7.17 10.72
C PHE A 160 -0.21 -7.26 9.95
N ILE A 161 0.93 -7.00 10.60
CA ILE A 161 2.25 -7.14 9.97
C ILE A 161 2.49 -8.60 9.55
N THR A 162 2.24 -9.57 10.45
CA THR A 162 2.40 -11.00 10.14
C THR A 162 1.51 -11.42 8.98
N ALA A 163 0.24 -11.01 8.98
CA ALA A 163 -0.70 -11.35 7.92
C ALA A 163 -0.34 -10.67 6.59
N ALA A 164 0.04 -9.39 6.59
CA ALA A 164 0.47 -8.67 5.40
C ALA A 164 1.70 -9.33 4.73
N LYS A 165 2.64 -9.85 5.53
CA LYS A 165 3.81 -10.60 5.01
C LYS A 165 3.44 -11.94 4.38
N LYS A 166 2.30 -12.54 4.72
CA LYS A 166 1.79 -13.78 4.08
C LYS A 166 1.09 -13.49 2.75
N ILE A 167 0.47 -12.31 2.61
CA ILE A 167 -0.27 -11.91 1.41
C ILE A 167 0.69 -11.81 0.22
N SER A 168 0.45 -12.56 -0.85
CA SER A 168 1.33 -12.61 -2.03
C SER A 168 0.99 -11.54 -3.07
N SER A 169 -0.28 -11.17 -3.21
CA SER A 169 -0.75 -10.09 -4.06
C SER A 169 -0.30 -8.73 -3.53
N ASP A 170 0.54 -8.02 -4.29
CA ASP A 170 1.01 -6.67 -3.97
C ASP A 170 -0.16 -5.71 -3.72
N TYR A 171 -1.20 -5.80 -4.55
CA TYR A 171 -2.41 -5.00 -4.41
C TYR A 171 -3.13 -5.27 -3.08
N GLU A 172 -3.32 -6.54 -2.70
CA GLU A 172 -3.99 -6.85 -1.43
C GLU A 172 -3.11 -6.50 -0.22
N ARG A 173 -1.79 -6.68 -0.33
CA ARG A 173 -0.85 -6.26 0.72
C ARG A 173 -0.88 -4.75 0.92
N HIS A 174 -0.86 -3.99 -0.18
CA HIS A 174 -1.05 -2.54 -0.15
C HIS A 174 -2.35 -2.18 0.58
N ARG A 175 -3.51 -2.74 0.17
CA ARG A 175 -4.79 -2.42 0.79
C ARG A 175 -4.83 -2.66 2.30
N VAL A 176 -4.25 -3.77 2.77
CA VAL A 176 -4.16 -4.09 4.21
C VAL A 176 -3.26 -3.11 4.95
N LEU A 177 -2.07 -2.84 4.42
CA LEU A 177 -1.11 -1.92 5.05
C LEU A 177 -1.65 -0.49 5.08
N LYS A 178 -2.29 -0.03 3.99
CA LYS A 178 -2.99 1.25 3.95
C LYS A 178 -4.04 1.35 5.06
N ALA A 179 -4.88 0.33 5.19
CA ALA A 179 -5.93 0.32 6.21
C ALA A 179 -5.37 0.37 7.63
N ALA A 180 -4.26 -0.33 7.90
CA ALA A 180 -3.60 -0.33 9.20
C ALA A 180 -2.82 0.96 9.49
N LEU A 181 -1.99 1.43 8.55
CA LEU A 181 -1.17 2.65 8.66
C LEU A 181 -2.00 3.92 8.78
N SER A 182 -3.24 3.90 8.29
CA SER A 182 -4.19 5.01 8.43
C SER A 182 -4.85 5.10 9.81
N ARG A 183 -4.61 4.14 10.71
CA ARG A 183 -5.23 4.14 12.05
C ARG A 183 -4.47 5.03 13.03
N PRO A 184 -5.18 5.75 13.93
CA PRO A 184 -4.54 6.41 15.05
C PRO A 184 -4.03 5.37 16.06
N GLY A 185 -3.06 5.76 16.91
CA GLY A 185 -2.57 4.93 18.01
C GLY A 185 -1.55 3.86 17.63
N LEU A 186 -0.98 3.94 16.43
CA LEU A 186 0.18 3.11 16.07
C LEU A 186 1.37 3.46 16.96
N THR A 187 2.03 2.43 17.49
CA THR A 187 3.31 2.65 18.18
C THR A 187 4.39 2.94 17.12
N PRO A 188 5.42 3.76 17.41
CA PRO A 188 6.48 4.05 16.44
C PRO A 188 7.17 2.78 15.91
N ALA A 189 7.32 1.76 16.77
CA ALA A 189 7.89 0.47 16.39
C ALA A 189 7.02 -0.29 15.39
N MET A 190 5.69 -0.30 15.59
CA MET A 190 4.76 -0.99 14.69
C MET A 190 4.59 -0.26 13.36
N GLU A 191 4.56 1.07 13.38
CA GLU A 191 4.58 1.88 12.16
C GLU A 191 5.83 1.60 11.31
N ALA A 192 7.01 1.62 11.93
CA ALA A 192 8.26 1.28 11.24
C ALA A 192 8.24 -0.16 10.69
N ALA A 193 7.69 -1.12 11.44
CA ALA A 193 7.58 -2.50 10.99
C ALA A 193 6.56 -2.71 9.86
N MET A 194 5.48 -1.94 9.83
CA MET A 194 4.52 -1.91 8.71
C MET A 194 5.14 -1.29 7.46
N LEU A 195 5.92 -0.22 7.60
CA LEU A 195 6.69 0.37 6.49
C LEU A 195 7.79 -0.58 5.97
N ASP A 196 8.43 -1.34 6.85
CA ASP A 196 9.37 -2.39 6.45
C ASP A 196 8.67 -3.49 5.64
N ALA A 197 7.48 -3.93 6.08
CA ALA A 197 6.65 -4.88 5.33
C ALA A 197 6.14 -4.32 3.99
N ALA A 198 5.86 -3.00 3.92
CA ALA A 198 5.52 -2.33 2.68
C ALA A 198 6.64 -2.45 1.65
N GLY A 199 7.90 -2.36 2.10
CA GLY A 199 9.06 -2.54 1.22
C GLY A 199 9.13 -3.91 0.54
N ASP A 200 8.37 -4.92 0.96
CA ASP A 200 8.36 -6.22 0.27
C ASP A 200 7.34 -6.27 -0.89
N ILE A 201 6.58 -5.19 -1.12
CA ILE A 201 5.72 -4.99 -2.30
C ILE A 201 6.62 -4.87 -3.54
N SER A 202 6.38 -5.71 -4.54
CA SER A 202 7.23 -5.77 -5.75
C SER A 202 6.78 -4.81 -6.85
N SER A 203 5.48 -4.51 -6.93
CA SER A 203 4.92 -3.50 -7.82
C SER A 203 5.31 -2.08 -7.34
N ASP A 204 6.15 -1.40 -8.12
CA ASP A 204 6.54 0.00 -7.86
C ASP A 204 5.32 0.91 -7.73
N TYR A 205 4.29 0.67 -8.54
CA TYR A 205 3.05 1.44 -8.50
C TYR A 205 2.32 1.28 -7.16
N GLU A 206 2.14 0.04 -6.68
CA GLU A 206 1.44 -0.23 -5.41
C GLU A 206 2.22 0.28 -4.21
N LEU A 207 3.55 0.13 -4.23
CA LEU A 207 4.43 0.65 -3.19
C LEU A 207 4.41 2.19 -3.16
N ALA A 208 4.50 2.83 -4.33
CA ALA A 208 4.46 4.29 -4.42
C ALA A 208 3.10 4.85 -3.98
N GLU A 209 2.00 4.23 -4.39
CA GLU A 209 0.65 4.63 -3.98
C GLU A 209 0.50 4.52 -2.45
N LEU A 210 0.91 3.40 -1.85
CA LEU A 210 0.90 3.23 -0.40
C LEU A 210 1.71 4.32 0.32
N LEU A 211 2.95 4.58 -0.11
CA LEU A 211 3.82 5.58 0.56
C LEU A 211 3.27 7.01 0.43
N ILE A 212 2.68 7.37 -0.72
CA ILE A 212 2.03 8.66 -0.93
C ILE A 212 0.81 8.80 -0.01
N GLU A 213 0.00 7.75 0.10
CA GLU A 213 -1.19 7.74 0.95
C GLU A 213 -0.84 7.83 2.43
N VAL A 214 0.20 7.11 2.88
CA VAL A 214 0.72 7.19 4.25
C VAL A 214 1.26 8.59 4.55
N ASN A 215 2.07 9.15 3.65
CA ASN A 215 2.56 10.53 3.77
C ASN A 215 1.43 11.56 3.75
N THR A 216 0.26 11.25 3.17
CA THR A 216 -0.92 12.13 3.21
C THR A 216 -1.65 12.00 4.54
N ALA A 217 -1.91 10.77 4.97
CA ALA A 217 -2.72 10.45 6.14
C ALA A 217 -2.08 10.92 7.46
N ARG A 218 -0.74 10.93 7.55
CA ARG A 218 -0.05 11.32 8.80
C ARG A 218 1.35 11.91 8.57
N PRO A 219 1.88 12.68 9.53
CA PRO A 219 3.28 13.11 9.49
C PRO A 219 4.21 11.90 9.57
N ILE A 220 5.21 11.86 8.69
CA ILE A 220 6.35 10.93 8.83
C ILE A 220 7.30 11.55 9.86
N ASP A 221 7.20 11.11 11.10
CA ASP A 221 8.02 11.62 12.20
C ASP A 221 9.44 11.05 12.18
N GLU A 222 10.28 11.48 13.13
CA GLU A 222 11.68 11.06 13.21
C GLU A 222 11.84 9.54 13.37
N ALA A 223 10.88 8.85 14.00
CA ALA A 223 10.92 7.42 14.23
C ALA A 223 10.52 6.62 12.98
N ALA A 224 9.52 7.09 12.23
CA ALA A 224 9.04 6.43 11.02
C ALA A 224 9.92 6.73 9.78
N ARG A 225 10.59 7.89 9.76
CA ARG A 225 11.35 8.41 8.61
C ARG A 225 12.39 7.44 8.03
N PRO A 226 13.25 6.76 8.83
CA PRO A 226 14.20 5.79 8.28
C PRO A 226 13.52 4.62 7.55
N ALA A 227 12.41 4.11 8.10
CA ALA A 227 11.67 3.00 7.48
C ALA A 227 10.93 3.46 6.21
N PHE A 228 10.37 4.67 6.21
CA PHE A 228 9.72 5.28 5.05
C PHE A 228 10.69 5.40 3.87
N PHE A 229 11.87 6.00 4.08
CA PHE A 229 12.86 6.14 3.00
C PHE A 229 13.54 4.82 2.62
N LYS A 230 13.68 3.87 3.56
CA LYS A 230 14.13 2.51 3.23
C LYS A 230 13.16 1.85 2.23
N ALA A 231 11.85 2.02 2.42
CA ALA A 231 10.85 1.51 1.48
C ALA A 231 10.87 2.29 0.16
N ALA A 232 10.90 3.63 0.20
CA ALA A 232 10.96 4.45 -1.02
C ALA A 232 12.19 4.12 -1.89
N ASN A 233 13.34 3.86 -1.28
CA ASN A 233 14.58 3.49 -1.98
C ASN A 233 14.56 2.07 -2.59
N LYS A 234 13.49 1.29 -2.41
CA LYS A 234 13.28 0.03 -3.15
C LYS A 234 12.59 0.23 -4.49
N LEU A 235 12.01 1.41 -4.76
CA LEU A 235 11.36 1.72 -6.02
C LEU A 235 12.37 1.67 -7.17
N GLN A 236 12.05 0.94 -8.23
CA GLN A 236 12.92 0.79 -9.39
C GLN A 236 12.53 1.74 -10.53
N SER A 237 11.24 2.04 -10.66
CA SER A 237 10.73 3.05 -11.57
C SER A 237 11.07 4.46 -11.07
N ASP A 238 11.97 5.14 -11.79
CA ASP A 238 12.35 6.54 -11.55
C ASP A 238 11.12 7.48 -11.44
N TYR A 239 10.09 7.20 -12.25
CA TYR A 239 8.83 7.95 -12.23
C TYR A 239 8.08 7.75 -10.91
N GLU A 240 7.89 6.51 -10.47
CA GLU A 240 7.19 6.20 -9.22
C GLU A 240 8.01 6.67 -8.01
N HIS A 241 9.33 6.53 -8.08
CA HIS A 241 10.23 7.04 -7.05
C HIS A 241 10.12 8.56 -6.92
N ARG A 242 10.20 9.29 -8.03
CA ARG A 242 9.94 10.74 -8.02
C ARG A 242 8.56 11.03 -7.43
N ARG A 243 7.49 10.34 -7.84
CA ARG A 243 6.13 10.60 -7.35
C ARG A 243 6.04 10.57 -5.82
N VAL A 244 6.69 9.60 -5.17
CA VAL A 244 6.76 9.52 -3.70
C VAL A 244 7.50 10.73 -3.13
N LEU A 245 8.68 11.03 -3.66
CA LEU A 245 9.51 12.16 -3.20
C LEU A 245 8.78 13.51 -3.40
N ASP A 246 8.07 13.66 -4.52
CA ASP A 246 7.25 14.82 -4.84
C ASP A 246 6.14 15.05 -3.83
N ALA A 247 5.50 13.98 -3.35
CA ALA A 247 4.46 14.05 -2.34
C ALA A 247 5.02 14.51 -0.98
N VAL A 248 6.25 14.11 -0.63
CA VAL A 248 6.95 14.61 0.57
C VAL A 248 7.27 16.10 0.41
N VAL A 249 7.80 16.51 -0.74
CA VAL A 249 8.17 17.90 -1.04
C VAL A 249 6.95 18.83 -1.05
N ALA A 250 5.78 18.33 -1.48
CA ALA A 250 4.54 19.12 -1.54
C ALA A 250 3.84 19.28 -0.17
N ARG A 251 4.21 18.47 0.83
CA ARG A 251 3.54 18.49 2.13
C ARG A 251 3.88 19.76 2.92
N GLN A 252 2.87 20.41 3.48
CA GLN A 252 3.09 21.56 4.37
C GLN A 252 3.81 21.11 5.65
N GLY A 253 4.84 21.88 6.04
CA GLY A 253 5.62 21.59 7.26
C GLY A 253 6.70 20.53 7.08
N THR A 254 7.07 20.16 5.85
CA THR A 254 8.24 19.30 5.58
C THR A 254 9.50 19.93 6.17
N SER A 255 10.19 19.18 7.04
CA SER A 255 11.37 19.66 7.74
C SER A 255 12.62 19.65 6.84
N PRO A 256 13.65 20.47 7.14
CA PRO A 256 14.93 20.40 6.42
C PRO A 256 15.57 19.01 6.46
N ALA A 257 15.41 18.28 7.56
CA ALA A 257 15.92 16.91 7.68
C ALA A 257 15.20 15.95 6.70
N MET A 258 13.87 16.08 6.56
CA MET A 258 13.08 15.30 5.59
C MET A 258 13.46 15.66 4.15
N LEU A 259 13.71 16.94 3.84
CA LEU A 259 14.21 17.36 2.52
C LEU A 259 15.62 16.81 2.24
N GLY A 260 16.48 16.73 3.27
CA GLY A 260 17.78 16.08 3.16
C GLY A 260 17.68 14.61 2.78
N ASP A 261 16.72 13.88 3.36
CA ASP A 261 16.46 12.48 2.99
C ASP A 261 15.87 12.36 1.58
N VAL A 262 14.97 13.28 1.18
CA VAL A 262 14.48 13.37 -0.20
C VAL A 262 15.64 13.54 -1.18
N LEU A 263 16.54 14.49 -0.94
CA LEU A 263 17.69 14.74 -1.81
C LEU A 263 18.68 13.57 -1.82
N THR A 264 18.83 12.88 -0.69
CA THR A 264 19.66 11.67 -0.61
C THR A 264 19.06 10.53 -1.44
N SER A 265 17.75 10.35 -1.35
CA SER A 265 16.98 9.35 -2.11
C SER A 265 16.99 9.66 -3.62
N ALA A 266 16.83 10.94 -3.99
CA ALA A 266 16.83 11.41 -5.37
C ALA A 266 18.10 11.04 -6.16
N LYS A 267 19.23 10.86 -5.49
CA LYS A 267 20.49 10.43 -6.14
C LYS A 267 20.40 9.06 -6.82
N THR A 268 19.39 8.26 -6.49
CA THR A 268 19.18 6.94 -7.08
C THR A 268 18.25 6.97 -8.31
N ILE A 269 17.65 8.13 -8.61
CA ILE A 269 16.89 8.36 -9.85
C ILE A 269 17.87 8.50 -11.01
N ASN A 270 17.69 7.68 -12.05
CA ASN A 270 18.61 7.62 -13.20
C ASN A 270 18.14 8.49 -14.37
N SER A 271 16.83 8.66 -14.54
CA SER A 271 16.24 9.53 -15.54
C SER A 271 16.54 10.99 -15.23
N ASP A 272 17.32 11.65 -16.09
CA ASP A 272 17.62 13.09 -15.98
C ASP A 272 16.34 13.93 -15.88
N TYR A 273 15.29 13.56 -16.64
CA TYR A 273 14.01 14.25 -16.62
C TYR A 273 13.31 14.15 -15.26
N GLU A 274 13.20 12.94 -14.71
CA GLU A 274 12.54 12.74 -13.41
C GLU A 274 13.36 13.39 -12.28
N LEU A 275 14.68 13.26 -12.32
CA LEU A 275 15.55 13.92 -11.34
C LEU A 275 15.43 15.44 -11.42
N ALA A 276 15.44 16.02 -12.62
CA ALA A 276 15.33 17.46 -12.81
C ALA A 276 13.95 17.99 -12.44
N GLU A 277 12.85 17.27 -12.69
CA GLU A 277 11.51 17.63 -12.22
C GLU A 277 11.49 17.79 -10.69
N LEU A 278 12.04 16.80 -9.96
CA LEU A 278 12.12 16.85 -8.50
C LEU A 278 13.00 17.99 -8.01
N LEU A 279 14.22 18.13 -8.56
CA LEU A 279 15.17 19.15 -8.13
C LEU A 279 14.69 20.57 -8.49
N THR A 280 14.03 20.75 -9.62
CA THR A 280 13.41 22.03 -10.02
C THR A 280 12.34 22.44 -9.02
N LYS A 281 11.49 21.50 -8.59
CA LYS A 281 10.48 21.77 -7.55
C LYS A 281 11.11 22.15 -6.22
N ILE A 282 12.19 21.47 -5.81
CA ILE A 282 12.89 21.79 -4.56
C ILE A 282 13.58 23.16 -4.66
N GLY A 283 14.30 23.43 -5.75
CA GLY A 283 15.01 24.69 -5.99
C GLY A 283 14.07 25.90 -6.06
N GLY A 284 12.90 25.72 -6.67
CA GLY A 284 11.87 26.76 -6.77
C GLY A 284 11.07 26.98 -5.47
N ALA A 285 11.03 26.03 -4.54
CA ALA A 285 10.22 26.12 -3.32
C ALA A 285 11.03 26.41 -2.05
N TYR A 286 12.26 25.91 -1.94
CA TYR A 286 13.02 25.88 -0.67
C TYR A 286 14.31 26.69 -0.70
N VAL A 287 14.68 27.26 0.46
CA VAL A 287 15.98 27.93 0.62
C VAL A 287 17.04 26.85 0.72
N LEU A 288 18.00 26.85 -0.19
CA LEU A 288 19.18 25.99 -0.13
C LEU A 288 20.18 26.56 0.89
N ASP A 289 19.84 26.42 2.17
CA ASP A 289 20.69 26.84 3.28
C ASP A 289 21.96 25.96 3.41
N GLU A 290 22.73 26.17 4.48
CA GLU A 290 23.95 25.42 4.72
C GLU A 290 23.73 23.89 4.80
N ALA A 291 22.56 23.45 5.28
CA ALA A 291 22.23 22.04 5.42
C ALA A 291 21.76 21.41 4.11
N LEU A 292 20.90 22.09 3.34
CA LEU A 292 20.30 21.53 2.12
C LEU A 292 21.19 21.68 0.88
N ARG A 293 21.95 22.77 0.78
CA ARG A 293 22.76 23.09 -0.39
C ARG A 293 23.71 21.94 -0.79
N PRO A 294 24.51 21.33 0.11
CA PRO A 294 25.41 20.25 -0.29
C PRO A 294 24.68 19.04 -0.84
N ALA A 295 23.54 18.66 -0.24
CA ALA A 295 22.74 17.52 -0.69
C ALA A 295 22.09 17.79 -2.06
N PHE A 296 21.59 19.01 -2.27
CA PHE A 296 20.97 19.41 -3.54
C PHE A 296 21.97 19.29 -4.69
N PHE A 297 23.13 19.94 -4.56
CA PHE A 297 24.14 19.91 -5.61
C PHE A 297 24.83 18.54 -5.74
N ALA A 298 24.81 17.70 -4.71
CA ALA A 298 25.25 16.31 -4.82
C ALA A 298 24.27 15.47 -5.67
N ALA A 299 22.97 15.73 -5.61
CA ALA A 299 21.98 15.10 -6.49
C ALA A 299 22.05 15.67 -7.92
N ALA A 300 22.14 16.99 -8.08
CA ALA A 300 22.24 17.64 -9.39
C ALA A 300 23.46 17.19 -10.22
N LYS A 301 24.52 16.69 -9.58
CA LYS A 301 25.68 16.10 -10.27
C LYS A 301 25.34 14.88 -11.14
N ASN A 302 24.23 14.20 -10.85
CA ASN A 302 23.79 13.04 -11.60
C ASN A 302 23.00 13.41 -12.87
N LEU A 303 22.69 14.70 -13.08
CA LEU A 303 22.10 15.18 -14.33
C LEU A 303 23.18 15.18 -15.44
N ASN A 304 22.89 14.47 -16.52
CA ASN A 304 23.79 14.37 -17.69
C ASN A 304 23.30 15.21 -18.87
N SER A 305 21.99 15.41 -19.00
CA SER A 305 21.40 16.32 -19.97
C SER A 305 21.66 17.78 -19.56
N ASP A 306 22.40 18.51 -20.41
CA ASP A 306 22.69 19.93 -20.24
C ASP A 306 21.41 20.77 -20.07
N TYR A 307 20.37 20.44 -20.83
CA TYR A 307 19.07 21.10 -20.73
C TYR A 307 18.40 20.88 -19.36
N GLU A 308 18.37 19.63 -18.90
CA GLU A 308 17.78 19.28 -17.59
C GLU A 308 18.59 19.87 -16.44
N HIS A 309 19.92 19.90 -16.58
CA HIS A 309 20.82 20.53 -15.62
C HIS A 309 20.62 22.05 -15.59
N GLY A 310 20.62 22.71 -16.75
CA GLY A 310 20.40 24.13 -16.91
C GLY A 310 19.08 24.59 -16.30
N ARG A 311 17.97 23.92 -16.64
CA ARG A 311 16.65 24.29 -16.07
C ARG A 311 16.55 24.04 -14.57
N THR A 312 17.21 22.99 -14.05
CA THR A 312 17.29 22.74 -12.60
C THR A 312 18.00 23.90 -11.90
N LEU A 313 19.11 24.39 -12.45
CA LEU A 313 19.85 25.52 -11.89
C LEU A 313 19.08 26.84 -12.02
N LEU A 314 18.39 27.07 -13.14
CA LEU A 314 17.54 28.23 -13.35
C LEU A 314 16.42 28.33 -12.31
N SER A 315 15.82 27.21 -11.91
CA SER A 315 14.75 27.19 -10.89
C SER A 315 15.14 27.82 -9.56
N ILE A 316 16.43 27.75 -9.20
CA ILE A 316 16.98 28.35 -7.98
C ILE A 316 17.04 29.87 -8.12
N VAL A 317 17.42 30.34 -9.31
CA VAL A 317 17.61 31.76 -9.63
C VAL A 317 16.28 32.50 -9.78
N GLU A 318 15.26 31.82 -10.30
CA GLU A 318 13.94 32.41 -10.54
C GLU A 318 13.12 32.68 -9.27
N ARG A 319 13.48 32.05 -8.15
CA ARG A 319 12.74 32.13 -6.88
C ARG A 319 12.78 33.49 -6.18
N GLY A 320 13.78 34.33 -6.49
CA GLY A 320 13.96 35.64 -5.87
C GLY A 320 15.39 35.88 -5.41
N GLU A 321 15.58 36.51 -4.25
CA GLU A 321 16.92 36.78 -3.72
C GLU A 321 17.66 35.47 -3.38
N VAL A 322 18.76 35.21 -4.09
CA VAL A 322 19.58 34.01 -3.92
C VAL A 322 20.77 34.35 -3.02
N PRO A 323 20.96 33.66 -1.88
CA PRO A 323 22.11 33.89 -1.03
C PRO A 323 23.42 33.65 -1.79
N ARG A 324 24.42 34.51 -1.57
CA ARG A 324 25.74 34.42 -2.23
C ARG A 324 26.35 33.00 -2.25
N PRO A 325 26.34 32.21 -1.14
CA PRO A 325 26.87 30.84 -1.18
C PRO A 325 26.12 29.89 -2.13
N VAL A 326 24.84 30.16 -2.39
CA VAL A 326 24.02 29.41 -3.34
C VAL A 326 24.36 29.84 -4.77
N VAL A 327 24.49 31.14 -5.04
CA VAL A 327 24.93 31.65 -6.36
C VAL A 327 26.26 31.04 -6.78
N LEU A 328 27.24 31.00 -5.88
CA LEU A 328 28.55 30.40 -6.16
C LEU A 328 28.45 28.88 -6.41
N ALA A 329 27.54 28.18 -5.74
CA ALA A 329 27.31 26.75 -5.97
C ALA A 329 26.59 26.49 -7.30
N VAL A 330 25.69 27.39 -7.73
CA VAL A 330 25.08 27.36 -9.07
C VAL A 330 26.15 27.50 -10.13
N LEU A 331 27.04 28.50 -10.03
CA LEU A 331 28.13 28.73 -10.98
C LEU A 331 29.09 27.53 -11.04
N GLU A 332 29.49 26.99 -9.89
CA GLU A 332 30.36 25.80 -9.87
C GLU A 332 29.67 24.58 -10.51
N SER A 333 28.36 24.44 -10.34
CA SER A 333 27.58 23.39 -11.00
C SER A 333 27.41 23.63 -12.49
N ALA A 334 27.33 24.89 -12.93
CA ALA A 334 27.11 25.30 -14.32
C ALA A 334 28.30 24.93 -15.23
N LYS A 335 29.51 24.80 -14.67
CA LYS A 335 30.71 24.33 -15.39
C LYS A 335 30.56 22.95 -16.05
N ARG A 336 29.56 22.17 -15.64
CA ARG A 336 29.24 20.88 -16.24
C ARG A 336 28.36 20.98 -17.49
N ILE A 337 27.73 22.13 -17.73
CA ILE A 337 26.86 22.36 -18.89
C ILE A 337 27.75 22.62 -20.10
N SER A 338 27.70 21.72 -21.08
CA SER A 338 28.49 21.83 -22.31
C SER A 338 27.77 22.58 -23.43
N SER A 339 26.45 22.62 -23.38
CA SER A 339 25.59 23.37 -24.28
C SER A 339 25.81 24.87 -24.11
N ASP A 340 26.40 25.49 -25.13
CA ASP A 340 26.60 26.94 -25.23
C ASP A 340 25.31 27.72 -24.96
N HIS A 341 24.19 27.23 -25.51
CA HIS A 341 22.89 27.84 -25.35
C HIS A 341 22.42 27.80 -23.90
N ASP A 342 22.35 26.60 -23.29
CA ASP A 342 21.82 26.41 -21.94
C ASP A 342 22.70 27.11 -20.89
N LEU A 343 24.02 27.08 -21.07
CA LEU A 343 24.95 27.81 -20.21
C LEU A 343 24.73 29.32 -20.34
N SER A 344 24.58 29.84 -21.56
CA SER A 344 24.34 31.29 -21.75
C SER A 344 23.04 31.77 -21.12
N GLU A 345 21.94 31.00 -21.22
CA GLU A 345 20.65 31.35 -20.61
C GLU A 345 20.77 31.41 -19.08
N LEU A 346 21.46 30.43 -18.47
CA LEU A 346 21.71 30.44 -17.03
C LEU A 346 22.55 31.63 -16.59
N LEU A 347 23.65 31.92 -17.28
CA LEU A 347 24.52 33.06 -16.94
C LEU A 347 23.78 34.40 -17.08
N ILE A 348 22.97 34.57 -18.13
CA ILE A 348 22.15 35.77 -18.32
C ILE A 348 21.11 35.91 -17.20
N ALA A 349 20.46 34.81 -16.82
CA ALA A 349 19.51 34.82 -15.71
C ALA A 349 20.19 35.26 -14.41
N LEU A 350 21.37 34.72 -14.10
CA LEU A 350 22.15 35.10 -12.92
C LEU A 350 22.46 36.60 -12.91
N ILE A 351 23.01 37.14 -14.01
CA ILE A 351 23.31 38.58 -14.14
C ILE A 351 22.06 39.43 -13.85
N SER A 352 20.89 39.00 -14.34
CA SER A 352 19.67 39.77 -14.21
C SER A 352 18.97 39.69 -12.83
N LYS A 353 19.28 38.69 -12.01
CA LYS A 353 18.51 38.36 -10.80
C LYS A 353 19.30 38.40 -9.51
N VAL A 354 20.61 38.19 -9.54
CA VAL A 354 21.42 38.07 -8.33
C VAL A 354 22.14 39.37 -8.00
N GLN A 355 22.42 39.59 -6.73
CA GLN A 355 23.29 40.68 -6.33
C GLN A 355 24.72 40.40 -6.77
N MET A 356 25.21 41.19 -7.73
CA MET A 356 26.53 41.01 -8.32
C MET A 356 27.64 41.57 -7.42
N ASP A 357 28.69 40.77 -7.26
CA ASP A 357 29.96 41.18 -6.66
C ASP A 357 31.14 40.78 -7.57
N ASP A 358 32.35 41.20 -7.22
CA ASP A 358 33.53 40.95 -8.06
C ASP A 358 33.86 39.45 -8.21
N THR A 359 33.53 38.63 -7.21
CA THR A 359 33.74 37.16 -7.29
C THR A 359 32.73 36.52 -8.25
N ILE A 360 31.45 36.90 -8.14
CA ILE A 360 30.39 36.41 -9.00
C ILE A 360 30.64 36.87 -10.46
N ARG A 361 31.00 38.13 -10.67
CA ARG A 361 31.38 38.65 -12.00
C ARG A 361 32.57 37.90 -12.60
N ALA A 362 33.60 37.61 -11.80
CA ALA A 362 34.76 36.87 -12.27
C ALA A 362 34.39 35.44 -12.69
N ALA A 363 33.60 34.74 -11.88
CA ALA A 363 33.13 33.39 -12.19
C ALA A 363 32.24 33.36 -13.44
N ILE A 364 31.30 34.30 -13.60
CA ILE A 364 30.47 34.39 -14.81
C ILE A 364 31.32 34.65 -16.06
N ARG A 365 32.36 35.50 -15.97
CA ARG A 365 33.29 35.73 -17.10
C ARG A 365 34.11 34.50 -17.45
N GLU A 366 34.53 33.73 -16.44
CA GLU A 366 35.24 32.46 -16.64
C GLU A 366 34.34 31.46 -17.37
N ASP A 367 33.12 31.24 -16.88
CA ASP A 367 32.15 30.33 -17.49
C ASP A 367 31.73 30.80 -18.89
N ALA A 368 31.52 32.11 -19.11
CA ALA A 368 31.26 32.66 -20.44
C ALA A 368 32.42 32.43 -21.42
N GLY A 369 33.65 32.27 -20.91
CA GLY A 369 34.84 31.98 -21.70
C GLY A 369 34.86 30.56 -22.28
N SER A 370 34.13 29.61 -21.68
CA SER A 370 34.00 28.24 -22.21
C SER A 370 33.00 28.13 -23.36
N ILE A 371 32.10 29.10 -23.51
CA ILE A 371 31.09 29.15 -24.57
C ILE A 371 31.78 29.33 -25.94
N SER A 372 31.58 28.36 -26.83
CA SER A 372 32.19 28.34 -28.16
C SER A 372 31.42 29.22 -29.16
N SER A 373 30.09 29.21 -29.08
CA SER A 373 29.17 30.06 -29.84
C SER A 373 29.44 31.54 -29.57
N GLN A 374 29.88 32.26 -30.60
CA GLN A 374 30.11 33.70 -30.51
C GLN A 374 28.83 34.47 -30.20
N TYR A 375 27.69 33.97 -30.70
CA TYR A 375 26.39 34.57 -30.45
C TYR A 375 26.01 34.46 -28.97
N ASP A 376 26.02 33.25 -28.42
CA ASP A 376 25.63 33.01 -27.03
C ASP A 376 26.62 33.66 -26.04
N ARG A 377 27.92 33.55 -26.31
CA ARG A 377 28.96 34.23 -25.53
C ARG A 377 28.80 35.75 -25.57
N GLY A 378 28.51 36.31 -26.73
CA GLY A 378 28.30 37.74 -26.93
C GLY A 378 27.14 38.27 -26.08
N ARG A 379 26.03 37.53 -26.02
CA ARG A 379 24.87 37.88 -25.19
C ARG A 379 25.21 37.96 -23.71
N VAL A 380 26.01 37.02 -23.19
CA VAL A 380 26.44 37.02 -21.78
C VAL A 380 27.31 38.24 -21.47
N PHE A 381 28.29 38.56 -22.32
CA PHE A 381 29.14 39.74 -22.11
C PHE A 381 28.37 41.06 -22.27
N GLU A 382 27.39 41.12 -23.16
CA GLU A 382 26.50 42.28 -23.29
C GLU A 382 25.64 42.47 -22.04
N ALA A 383 25.14 41.39 -21.44
CA ALA A 383 24.43 41.45 -20.17
C ALA A 383 25.35 41.94 -19.03
N LEU A 384 26.59 41.41 -18.93
CA LEU A 384 27.58 41.84 -17.94
C LEU A 384 27.99 43.32 -18.06
N ALA A 385 27.90 43.91 -19.26
CA ALA A 385 28.24 45.32 -19.47
C ALA A 385 27.11 46.28 -19.05
N ARG A 386 25.91 45.73 -18.78
CA ARG A 386 24.70 46.49 -18.40
C ARG A 386 24.41 46.46 -16.90
N ASP A 387 24.95 45.47 -16.19
CA ASP A 387 25.02 45.41 -14.72
C ASP A 387 26.09 46.38 -14.18
#